data_AF-A0A2V5JRI2-F1
#
_entry.id   AF-A0A2V5JRI2-F1
#
_cell.length_a   1.000
_cell.length_b   1.000
_cell.length_c   1.000
_cell.angle_alpha   90.00
_cell.angle_beta   90.00
_cell.angle_gamma   90.00
#
_symmetry.space_group_name_H-M   'P 1'
#
loop_
_entity.id
_entity.type
_entity.pdbx_description
1 polymer ?
#
loop_
_entity_poly.entity_id
_entity_poly.type
_entity_poly.pdbx_seq_one_letter_code
_entity_poly.pdbx_strand_id
1 'polypeptide(L)' 'MLHLLGFIAVGAPSLFLRVTSLHREEAFRASQWIVDELKKKVPIWKKPRLRQGYGVAGAPSQEAMRI' A
#
# COMPACT_ATOMS: atom_id res chain seq x y z
N MET A 1 -11.61 -3.16 -6.59
CA MET A 1 -10.38 -2.95 -5.81
C MET A 1 -10.71 -3.18 -4.34
N LEU A 2 -9.81 -3.79 -3.58
CA LEU A 2 -9.96 -4.02 -2.14
C LEU A 2 -8.67 -3.59 -1.43
N HIS A 3 -8.79 -2.81 -0.36
CA HIS A 3 -7.68 -2.49 0.52
C HIS A 3 -7.97 -3.07 1.91
N LEU A 4 -7.06 -3.90 2.43
CA LEU A 4 -7.23 -4.51 3.75
C LEU A 4 -6.86 -3.50 4.84
N LEU A 5 -7.57 -3.56 5.95
CA LEU A 5 -7.38 -2.69 7.12
C LEU A 5 -6.96 -3.53 8.33
N GLY A 6 -6.32 -2.88 9.30
CA GLY A 6 -5.85 -3.53 10.53
C GLY A 6 -4.43 -4.10 10.40
N PHE A 7 -4.15 -5.18 11.13
CA PHE A 7 -2.84 -5.82 11.10
C PHE A 7 -2.70 -6.71 9.86
N ILE A 8 -1.64 -6.47 9.10
CA ILE A 8 -1.31 -7.26 7.91
C ILE A 8 0.09 -7.84 8.14
N ALA A 9 0.18 -9.17 8.13
CA ALA A 9 1.44 -9.88 8.32
C ALA A 9 2.40 -9.60 7.16
N VAL A 10 3.71 -9.71 7.42
CA VAL A 10 4.73 -9.61 6.37
C VAL A 10 4.47 -10.68 5.30
N GLY A 11 4.51 -10.28 4.03
CA GLY A 11 4.21 -11.14 2.89
C GLY A 11 2.72 -11.27 2.54
N ALA A 12 1.80 -10.79 3.37
CA ALA A 12 0.38 -10.75 3.02
C ALA A 12 0.08 -9.53 2.12
N PRO A 13 -0.81 -9.67 1.11
CA PRO A 13 -1.20 -8.54 0.26
C PRO A 13 -2.00 -7.53 1.08
N SER A 14 -1.74 -6.24 0.92
CA SER A 14 -2.53 -5.16 1.56
C SER A 14 -3.52 -4.48 0.60
N LEU A 15 -3.29 -4.61 -0.70
CA LEU A 15 -4.10 -4.02 -1.78
C LEU A 15 -4.29 -5.06 -2.88
N PHE A 16 -5.53 -5.21 -3.34
CA PHE A 16 -5.87 -6.00 -4.52
C PHE A 16 -6.57 -5.11 -5.56
N LEU A 17 -6.02 -5.12 -6.78
CA LEU A 17 -6.56 -4.40 -7.94
C LEU A 17 -6.63 -5.36 -9.12
N ARG A 18 -7.78 -5.40 -9.79
CA ARG A 18 -7.98 -6.09 -11.07
C ARG A 18 -8.46 -5.07 -12.08
N VAL A 19 -7.80 -5.06 -13.24
CA VAL A 19 -8.15 -4.23 -14.39
C VAL A 19 -8.27 -5.13 -15.61
N THR A 20 -9.26 -4.88 -16.45
CA THR A 20 -9.48 -5.59 -17.71
C THR A 20 -9.67 -4.58 -18.81
N SER A 21 -9.06 -4.81 -19.96
CA SER A 21 -9.20 -3.99 -21.17
C SER A 21 -9.05 -4.88 -22.40
N LEU A 22 -9.35 -4.34 -23.58
CA LEU A 22 -9.18 -5.04 -24.85
C LEU A 22 -7.70 -5.28 -25.17
N HIS A 23 -6.86 -4.27 -24.93
CA HIS A 23 -5.42 -4.36 -25.13
C HIS A 23 -4.65 -4.16 -23.83
N ARG A 24 -3.60 -4.97 -23.61
CA ARG A 24 -2.83 -4.99 -22.35
C ARG A 24 -2.30 -3.61 -21.93
N GLU A 25 -1.94 -2.77 -22.89
CA GLU A 25 -1.38 -1.44 -22.62
C GLU A 25 -2.36 -0.55 -21.85
N GLU A 26 -3.64 -0.58 -22.20
CA GLU A 26 -4.68 0.18 -21.53
C GLU A 26 -4.86 -0.27 -20.09
N ALA A 27 -4.86 -1.59 -19.85
CA ALA A 27 -4.96 -2.15 -18.50
C ALA A 27 -3.78 -1.73 -17.62
N PHE A 28 -2.56 -1.75 -18.15
CA PHE A 28 -1.38 -1.29 -17.40
C PHE A 28 -1.47 0.19 -17.06
N ARG A 29 -1.78 1.05 -18.04
CA ARG A 29 -1.93 2.50 -17.83
C ARG A 29 -3.02 2.81 -16.79
N ALA A 30 -4.18 2.17 -16.90
CA ALA A 30 -5.28 2.35 -15.96
C ALA A 30 -4.91 1.85 -14.55
N SER A 31 -4.20 0.71 -14.44
CA SER A 31 -3.79 0.18 -13.14
C SER A 31 -2.85 1.13 -12.38
N GLN A 32 -1.90 1.75 -13.09
CA GLN A 32 -0.99 2.74 -12.53
C GLN A 32 -1.77 3.96 -12.04
N TRP A 33 -2.64 4.51 -12.90
CA TRP A 33 -3.43 5.70 -12.57
C TRP A 33 -4.34 5.47 -11.35
N ILE A 34 -4.99 4.30 -11.25
CA ILE A 34 -5.85 3.96 -10.10
C ILE A 34 -5.06 3.99 -8.79
N VAL A 35 -3.85 3.43 -8.77
CA VAL A 35 -3.01 3.41 -7.56
C VAL A 35 -2.55 4.82 -7.21
N ASP A 36 -2.14 5.62 -8.19
CA ASP A 36 -1.69 7.00 -7.95
C ASP A 36 -2.83 7.86 -7.36
N GLU A 37 -4.03 7.74 -7.92
CA GLU A 37 -5.20 8.47 -7.43
C GLU A 37 -5.68 7.98 -6.06
N LEU A 38 -5.62 6.67 -5.79
CA LEU A 38 -5.89 6.10 -4.47
C LEU A 38 -4.98 6.76 -3.42
N LYS A 39 -3.67 6.79 -3.67
CA LYS A 39 -2.69 7.36 -2.73
C LYS A 39 -2.94 8.85 -2.48
N LYS A 40 -3.35 9.63 -3.49
CA LYS A 40 -3.65 11.06 -3.35
C LYS A 40 -4.96 11.34 -2.60
N LYS A 41 -6.02 10.55 -2.86
CA LYS A 41 -7.37 10.89 -2.43
C LYS A 41 -7.81 10.15 -1.17
N VAL A 42 -7.37 8.92 -0.97
CA VAL A 42 -7.84 8.09 0.14
C VAL A 42 -6.96 8.33 1.37
N PRO A 43 -7.55 8.69 2.53
CA PRO A 43 -6.81 8.88 3.77
C PRO A 43 -6.46 7.52 4.41
N ILE A 44 -5.43 6.86 3.87
CA ILE A 44 -4.88 5.60 4.40
C ILE A 44 -3.42 5.81 4.82
N TRP A 45 -3.07 5.23 5.97
CA TRP A 45 -1.72 5.30 6.53
C TRP A 45 -1.24 3.90 6.96
N LYS A 46 0.06 3.66 6.81
CA LYS A 46 0.75 2.45 7.24
C LYS A 46 1.59 2.75 8.49
N LYS A 47 1.39 1.94 9.53
CA LYS A 47 2.20 1.97 10.75
C LYS A 47 2.97 0.66 10.88
N PRO A 48 4.30 0.65 10.67
CA PRO A 48 5.10 -0.57 10.79
C PRO A 48 5.09 -1.07 12.24
N ARG A 49 4.96 -2.40 12.42
CA ARG A 49 5.17 -3.06 13.72
C ARG A 49 6.54 -3.73 13.71
N LEU A 50 7.48 -3.17 14.47
CA LEU A 50 8.82 -3.72 14.64
C LEU A 50 8.86 -4.62 15.88
N ARG A 51 9.62 -5.71 15.82
CA ARG A 51 9.94 -6.50 17.01
C ARG A 51 10.80 -5.64 17.95
N GLN A 52 10.50 -5.63 19.25
CA GLN A 52 11.33 -4.97 20.25
C GLN A 52 12.78 -5.44 20.13
N GLY A 53 13.72 -4.49 20.12
CA GLY A 53 15.17 -4.75 19.98
C GLY A 53 15.71 -4.72 18.55
N TYR A 54 14.86 -4.66 17.52
CA TYR A 54 15.28 -4.49 16.10
C TYR A 54 15.22 -3.03 15.61
N GLY A 55 15.22 -2.07 16.54
CA GLY A 55 15.34 -0.66 16.19
C GLY A 55 16.77 -0.36 15.78
N VAL A 56 17.02 -0.16 14.48
CA VAL A 56 18.29 0.44 14.04
C VAL A 56 18.36 1.84 14.66
N ALA A 57 19.50 2.22 15.25
CA ALA A 57 19.68 3.58 15.74
C ALA A 57 19.43 4.55 14.57
N GLY A 58 18.40 5.41 14.68
CA GLY A 58 17.94 6.30 13.61
C GLY A 58 16.77 5.77 12.76
N ALA A 59 16.18 4.62 13.10
CA ALA A 59 14.94 4.17 12.47
C ALA A 59 13.84 5.24 12.66
N PRO A 60 13.09 5.61 11.59
CA PRO A 60 12.05 6.62 11.67
C PRO A 60 11.04 6.24 12.77
N SER A 61 10.51 7.26 13.46
CA SER A 61 9.49 7.11 14.48
C SER A 61 8.36 6.21 13.96
N GLN A 62 7.67 5.48 14.85
CA GLN A 62 6.51 4.65 14.49
C GLN A 62 5.27 5.50 14.13
N GLU A 63 5.47 6.56 13.37
CA GLU A 63 4.44 7.43 12.83
C GLU A 63 3.75 6.75 11.66
N ALA A 64 2.49 7.09 11.49
CA ALA A 64 1.67 6.57 10.42
C ALA A 64 2.06 7.27 9.12
N MET A 65 2.71 6.55 8.20
CA MET A 65 3.12 7.09 6.90
C MET A 65 2.01 6.90 5.88
N ARG A 66 1.74 7.90 5.05
CA ARG A 66 0.79 7.76 3.94
C ARG A 66 1.32 6.70 2.95
N ILE A 67 0.42 5.87 2.43
CA ILE A 67 0.75 4.77 1.50
C ILE A 67 0.99 5.31 0.08
#